data_AF-A0A948FHB3-F1
#
_entry.id   AF-A0A948FHB3-F1
#
_cell.length_a   1.000
_cell.length_b   1.000
_cell.length_c   1.000
_cell.angle_alpha   90.00
_cell.angle_beta   90.00
_cell.angle_gamma   90.00
#
_symmetry.space_group_name_H-M   'P 1'
#
loop_
_entity.id
_entity.type
_entity.pdbx_description
1 polymer ?
#
loop_
_entity_poly.entity_id
_entity_poly.type
_entity_poly.pdbx_seq_one_letter_code
_entity_poly.pdbx_strand_id
1 'polypeptide(L)'
;MSNPFLIAETPRGGPYGHRFIIPPGTDLQSSEVEAYFQRAALGRGNDFIAVNHQVTQHLPNGAVRKGSETLLLAGVPCENLSPGQMEKVRQTLRGQLDDLEKLVTGDINWEEAGQQTLIIRAELAVWLRKDINALAEAVTSDNPGTSRPGLYFPKSPLSAVLIGSFLGIAVGAMALYLWFF
;
A
#
# COMPACT_ATOMS: atom_id res chain seq x y z
N MET A 1 -15.53 1.86 -8.56
CA MET A 1 -14.24 1.54 -7.88
C MET A 1 -13.29 1.10 -8.97
N SER A 2 -12.06 1.62 -8.98
CA SER A 2 -11.03 1.14 -9.91
C SER A 2 -10.72 -0.31 -9.59
N ASN A 3 -10.60 -1.18 -10.59
CA ASN A 3 -10.18 -2.56 -10.35
C ASN A 3 -8.79 -2.56 -9.72
N PRO A 4 -8.53 -3.37 -8.68
CA PRO A 4 -7.21 -3.46 -8.09
C PRO A 4 -6.15 -3.88 -9.12
N PHE A 5 -4.93 -3.37 -8.98
CA PHE A 5 -3.81 -3.75 -9.83
C PHE A 5 -2.48 -3.64 -9.07
N LEU A 6 -1.50 -4.46 -9.47
CA LEU A 6 -0.13 -4.39 -8.95
C LEU A 6 0.71 -3.47 -9.82
N ILE A 7 1.59 -2.68 -9.21
CA ILE A 7 2.70 -1.97 -9.85
C ILE A 7 3.96 -2.17 -9.02
N ALA A 8 5.13 -2.11 -9.66
CA ALA A 8 6.40 -2.21 -8.98
C ALA A 8 7.37 -1.09 -9.40
N GLU A 9 8.26 -0.71 -8.49
CA GLU A 9 9.42 0.14 -8.77
C GLU A 9 10.67 -0.68 -8.47
N THR A 10 11.62 -0.69 -9.42
CA THR A 10 12.92 -1.32 -9.21
C THR A 10 14.06 -0.36 -9.59
N PRO A 11 15.14 -0.29 -8.78
CA PRO A 11 16.36 0.39 -9.17
C PRO A 11 17.21 -0.44 -10.14
N ARG A 12 16.85 -1.71 -10.40
CA ARG A 12 17.65 -2.67 -11.15
C ARG A 12 17.37 -2.65 -12.66
N GLY A 13 16.98 -1.51 -13.23
CA GLY A 13 16.75 -1.32 -14.66
C GLY A 13 18.02 -1.29 -15.52
N GLY A 14 19.08 -2.00 -15.12
CA GLY A 14 20.39 -1.99 -15.77
C GLY A 14 21.01 -0.59 -15.85
N PRO A 15 21.52 -0.16 -17.03
CA PRO A 15 22.16 1.14 -17.19
C PRO A 15 21.19 2.32 -17.08
N TYR A 16 19.88 2.05 -17.12
CA TYR A 16 18.87 3.09 -17.13
C TYR A 16 18.28 3.43 -15.76
N GLY A 17 18.69 2.71 -14.71
CA GLY A 17 18.36 3.02 -13.33
C GLY A 17 16.93 2.65 -12.93
N HIS A 18 16.22 3.59 -12.31
CA HIS A 18 14.88 3.35 -11.77
C HIS A 18 13.87 3.11 -12.90
N ARG A 19 13.06 2.08 -12.73
CA ARG A 19 12.04 1.66 -13.69
C ARG A 19 10.77 1.27 -12.95
N PHE A 20 9.64 1.57 -13.59
CA PHE A 20 8.34 1.12 -13.11
C PHE A 20 7.85 -0.03 -13.97
N ILE A 21 7.25 -1.02 -13.31
CA ILE A 21 6.65 -2.17 -13.95
C ILE A 21 5.15 -2.10 -13.72
N ILE A 22 4.38 -2.16 -14.80
CA ILE A 22 2.92 -2.02 -14.78
C ILE A 22 2.25 -3.21 -15.49
N PRO A 23 1.00 -3.56 -15.15
CA PRO A 23 0.29 -4.61 -15.84
C PRO A 23 -0.28 -4.09 -17.18
N PRO A 24 -0.49 -5.00 -18.16
CA PRO A 24 -1.14 -4.64 -19.41
C PRO A 24 -2.58 -4.16 -19.19
N GLY A 25 -3.05 -3.29 -20.08
CA GLY A 25 -4.43 -2.76 -20.03
C GLY A 25 -4.65 -1.68 -18.97
N THR A 26 -3.57 -1.11 -18.42
CA THR A 26 -3.64 0.11 -17.62
C THR A 26 -3.37 1.33 -18.49
N ASP A 27 -4.11 2.42 -18.27
CA ASP A 27 -3.95 3.68 -19.01
C ASP A 27 -3.02 4.66 -18.27
N LEU A 28 -2.28 4.15 -17.26
CA LEU A 28 -1.47 4.94 -16.36
C LEU A 28 -0.29 5.59 -17.07
N GLN A 29 -0.14 6.89 -16.85
CA GLN A 29 1.02 7.65 -17.29
C GLN A 29 2.14 7.58 -16.24
N SER A 30 3.39 7.81 -16.68
CA SER A 30 4.57 7.76 -15.80
C SER A 30 4.43 8.65 -14.56
N SER A 31 3.83 9.84 -14.71
CA SER A 31 3.60 10.78 -13.61
C SER A 31 2.62 10.25 -12.56
N GLU A 32 1.61 9.49 -12.97
CA GLU A 32 0.64 8.89 -12.06
C GLU A 32 1.26 7.75 -11.27
N VAL A 33 2.05 6.91 -11.95
CA VAL A 33 2.82 5.83 -11.34
C VAL A 33 3.82 6.39 -10.34
N GLU A 34 4.56 7.43 -10.72
CA GLU A 34 5.51 8.11 -9.83
C GLU A 34 4.82 8.69 -8.59
N ALA A 35 3.63 9.28 -8.74
CA ALA A 35 2.85 9.79 -7.62
C ALA A 35 2.44 8.68 -6.62
N TYR A 36 2.21 7.44 -7.06
CA TYR A 36 2.01 6.31 -6.14
C TYR A 36 3.26 6.04 -5.31
N PHE A 37 4.44 5.93 -5.94
CA PHE A 37 5.68 5.60 -5.24
C PHE A 37 6.18 6.74 -4.35
N GLN A 38 6.00 8.01 -4.73
CA GLN A 38 6.30 9.15 -3.87
C GLN A 38 5.42 9.14 -2.61
N ARG A 39 4.11 8.87 -2.75
CA ARG A 39 3.21 8.73 -1.60
C ARG A 39 3.59 7.53 -0.72
N ALA A 40 3.95 6.40 -1.33
CA ALA A 40 4.38 5.20 -0.63
C ALA A 40 5.65 5.43 0.20
N ALA A 41 6.64 6.13 -0.35
CA ALA A 41 7.87 6.50 0.35
C ALA A 41 7.62 7.39 1.58
N LEU A 42 6.55 8.20 1.56
CA LEU A 42 6.11 9.01 2.69
C LEU A 42 5.21 8.25 3.69
N GLY A 43 4.92 6.97 3.43
CA GLY A 43 3.96 6.19 4.22
C GLY A 43 2.53 6.71 4.13
N ARG A 44 2.18 7.41 3.05
CA ARG A 44 0.86 8.03 2.85
C ARG A 44 0.11 7.29 1.76
N GLY A 45 -1.16 6.99 1.97
CA GLY A 45 -2.01 6.37 0.96
C GLY A 45 -3.23 5.70 1.58
N ASN A 46 -4.41 6.06 1.10
CA ASN A 46 -5.67 5.40 1.46
C ASN A 46 -6.23 4.54 0.33
N ASP A 47 -5.59 4.56 -0.84
CA ASP A 47 -5.98 3.87 -2.07
C ASP A 47 -4.98 2.79 -2.52
N PHE A 48 -3.98 2.49 -1.69
CA PHE A 48 -3.01 1.44 -1.96
C PHE A 48 -2.33 0.87 -0.71
N ILE A 49 -1.74 -0.32 -0.88
CA ILE A 49 -0.88 -0.98 0.11
C ILE A 49 0.46 -1.29 -0.57
N ALA A 50 1.57 -0.91 0.06
CA ALA A 50 2.91 -1.11 -0.48
C ALA A 50 3.80 -1.89 0.50
N VAL A 51 4.75 -2.63 -0.06
CA VAL A 51 5.85 -3.29 0.65
C VAL A 51 7.15 -3.04 -0.11
N ASN A 52 8.27 -3.03 0.59
CA ASN A 52 9.58 -2.83 -0.02
C ASN A 52 10.65 -3.70 0.62
N HIS A 53 11.77 -3.83 -0.10
CA HIS A 53 13.00 -4.43 0.39
C HIS A 53 14.23 -3.76 -0.23
N GLN A 54 15.39 -3.98 0.38
CA GLN A 54 16.65 -3.42 -0.10
C GLN A 54 17.33 -4.39 -1.08
N VAL A 55 17.54 -3.93 -2.31
CA VAL A 55 18.23 -4.69 -3.35
C VAL A 55 19.59 -4.08 -3.68
N THR A 56 20.49 -4.90 -4.20
CA THR A 56 21.78 -4.44 -4.74
C THR A 56 21.59 -3.97 -6.17
N GLN A 57 22.08 -2.78 -6.49
CA GLN A 57 22.15 -2.27 -7.86
C GLN A 57 23.61 -2.13 -8.29
N HIS A 58 23.89 -2.64 -9.49
CA HIS A 58 25.16 -2.47 -10.17
C HIS A 58 25.02 -1.35 -11.22
N LEU A 59 25.87 -0.33 -11.12
CA LEU A 59 25.89 0.80 -12.04
C LEU A 59 26.85 0.54 -13.22
N PRO A 60 26.68 1.21 -14.37
CA PRO A 60 27.56 1.04 -15.54
C PRO A 60 29.03 1.35 -15.26
N ASN A 61 29.32 2.19 -14.27
CA ASN A 61 30.68 2.53 -13.85
C ASN A 61 31.30 1.49 -12.88
N GLY A 62 30.64 0.35 -12.66
CA GLY A 62 31.08 -0.71 -11.75
C GLY A 62 30.78 -0.43 -10.27
N ALA A 63 30.22 0.74 -9.93
CA ALA A 63 29.83 1.04 -8.56
C ALA A 63 28.62 0.19 -8.13
N VAL A 64 28.60 -0.17 -6.86
CA VAL A 64 27.53 -0.94 -6.23
C VAL A 64 26.83 -0.06 -5.21
N ARG A 65 25.50 0.04 -5.30
CA ARG A 65 24.68 0.75 -4.32
C ARG A 65 23.49 -0.11 -3.86
N LYS A 66 22.90 0.27 -2.73
CA LYS A 66 21.62 -0.27 -2.28
C LYS A 66 20.48 0.64 -2.76
N GLY A 67 19.37 0.05 -3.15
CA GLY A 67 18.15 0.76 -3.52
C GLY A 67 16.92 0.04 -2.99
N SER A 68 15.85 0.79 -2.78
CA SER A 68 14.55 0.22 -2.43
C SER A 68 13.87 -0.31 -3.69
N GLU A 69 13.48 -1.57 -3.69
CA GLU A 69 12.54 -2.12 -4.65
C GLU A 69 11.18 -2.29 -3.96
N THR A 70 10.13 -1.79 -4.60
CA THR A 70 8.81 -1.60 -3.99
C THR A 70 7.76 -2.30 -4.83
N LEU A 71 6.88 -3.07 -4.20
CA LEU A 71 5.68 -3.65 -4.80
C LEU A 71 4.44 -3.03 -4.15
N LEU A 72 3.48 -2.62 -4.97
CA LEU A 72 2.33 -1.83 -4.54
C LEU A 72 1.04 -2.37 -5.17
N LEU A 73 0.03 -2.60 -4.32
CA LEU A 73 -1.33 -2.94 -4.70
C LEU A 73 -2.19 -1.68 -4.66
N ALA A 74 -2.52 -1.14 -5.84
CA ALA A 74 -3.31 0.07 -6.01
C ALA A 74 -4.79 -0.25 -6.27
N GLY A 75 -5.65 0.76 -6.10
CA GLY A 75 -7.10 0.64 -6.32
C GLY A 75 -7.85 -0.03 -5.17
N VAL A 76 -7.20 -0.19 -4.01
CA VAL A 76 -7.80 -0.81 -2.81
C VAL A 76 -8.03 0.28 -1.75
N PRO A 77 -9.29 0.57 -1.36
CA PRO A 77 -9.57 1.53 -0.31
C PRO A 77 -9.17 0.95 1.07
N CYS A 78 -8.06 1.42 1.61
CA CYS A 78 -7.47 0.95 2.87
C CYS A 78 -8.35 1.27 4.09
N GLU A 79 -9.19 2.30 4.01
CA GLU A 79 -10.14 2.68 5.07
C GLU A 79 -11.17 1.60 5.40
N ASN A 80 -11.41 0.66 4.49
CA ASN A 80 -12.34 -0.45 4.68
C ASN A 80 -11.68 -1.73 5.22
N LEU A 81 -10.36 -1.70 5.44
CA LEU A 81 -9.61 -2.88 5.89
C LEU A 81 -9.30 -2.78 7.37
N SER A 82 -9.51 -3.89 8.09
CA SER A 82 -9.02 -4.03 9.46
C SER A 82 -7.49 -4.06 9.48
N PRO A 83 -6.84 -3.72 10.60
CA PRO A 83 -5.38 -3.86 10.73
C PRO A 83 -4.86 -5.27 10.40
N GLY A 84 -5.62 -6.31 10.78
CA GLY A 84 -5.28 -7.71 10.47
C GLY A 84 -5.36 -8.03 8.98
N GLN A 85 -6.41 -7.55 8.30
CA GLN A 85 -6.54 -7.69 6.84
C GLN A 85 -5.40 -6.96 6.11
N MET A 86 -5.09 -5.74 6.54
CA MET A 86 -4.01 -4.94 5.97
C MET A 86 -2.65 -5.64 6.14
N GLU A 87 -2.37 -6.23 7.31
CA GLU A 87 -1.13 -6.97 7.52
C GLU A 87 -1.07 -8.27 6.71
N LYS A 88 -2.19 -8.98 6.57
CA LYS A 88 -2.27 -10.15 5.70
C LYS A 88 -1.99 -9.78 4.24
N VAL A 89 -2.52 -8.65 3.76
CA VAL A 89 -2.19 -8.14 2.42
C VAL A 89 -0.70 -7.83 2.29
N ARG A 90 -0.11 -7.14 3.27
CA ARG A 90 1.35 -6.89 3.25
C ARG A 90 2.15 -8.18 3.25
N GLN A 91 1.75 -9.19 4.02
CA GLN A 91 2.43 -10.47 4.06
C GLN A 91 2.36 -11.19 2.70
N THR A 92 1.20 -11.17 2.05
CA THR A 92 1.04 -11.68 0.69
C THR A 92 1.93 -10.94 -0.31
N LEU A 93 1.94 -9.60 -0.28
CA LEU A 93 2.81 -8.82 -1.16
C LEU A 93 4.30 -9.08 -0.88
N ARG A 94 4.71 -9.24 0.38
CA ARG A 94 6.09 -9.60 0.73
C ARG A 94 6.48 -10.95 0.13
N GLY A 95 5.57 -11.92 0.13
CA GLY A 95 5.79 -13.22 -0.50
C GLY A 95 6.00 -13.15 -2.02
N GLN A 96 5.55 -12.08 -2.67
CA GLN A 96 5.72 -11.84 -4.11
C GLN A 96 7.02 -11.10 -4.44
N LEU A 97 7.79 -10.61 -3.45
CA LEU A 97 9.04 -9.90 -3.73
C LEU A 97 10.10 -10.81 -4.37
N ASP A 98 10.11 -12.11 -4.04
CA ASP A 98 10.98 -13.09 -4.67
C ASP A 98 10.62 -13.32 -6.15
N ASP A 99 9.33 -13.27 -6.48
CA ASP A 99 8.86 -13.38 -7.87
C ASP A 99 9.14 -12.08 -8.65
N LEU A 100 9.05 -10.92 -8.00
CA LEU A 100 9.52 -9.65 -8.55
C LEU A 100 11.02 -9.68 -8.83
N GLU A 101 11.82 -10.27 -7.95
CA GLU A 101 13.25 -10.42 -8.18
C GLU A 101 13.56 -11.28 -9.41
N LYS A 102 12.88 -12.43 -9.56
CA LYS A 102 13.05 -13.29 -10.75
C LYS A 102 12.65 -12.54 -12.02
N LEU A 103 11.53 -11.84 -12.00
CA LEU A 103 11.06 -11.04 -13.14
C LEU A 103 12.10 -9.99 -13.55
N VAL A 104 12.60 -9.22 -12.57
CA VAL A 104 13.55 -8.10 -12.78
C VAL A 104 14.91 -8.57 -13.26
N THR A 105 15.40 -9.72 -12.75
CA THR A 105 16.77 -10.18 -13.01
C THR A 105 16.87 -11.23 -14.12
N GLY A 106 15.81 -12.01 -14.35
CA GLY A 106 15.79 -13.11 -15.32
C GLY A 106 14.98 -12.81 -16.57
N ASP A 107 13.81 -12.17 -16.44
CA ASP A 107 12.82 -12.17 -17.52
C ASP A 107 12.71 -10.83 -18.26
N ILE A 108 13.18 -9.73 -17.68
CA ILE A 108 13.23 -8.42 -18.35
C ILE A 108 14.58 -8.24 -19.04
N ASN A 109 14.57 -8.17 -20.37
CA ASN A 109 15.71 -7.68 -21.13
C ASN A 109 15.75 -6.15 -21.08
N TRP A 110 16.58 -5.61 -20.19
CA TRP A 110 16.70 -4.15 -20.00
C TRP A 110 17.28 -3.44 -21.21
N GLU A 111 18.11 -4.09 -22.02
CA GLU A 111 18.67 -3.49 -23.23
C GLU A 111 17.59 -3.26 -24.29
N GLU A 112 16.70 -4.23 -24.48
CA GLU A 112 15.54 -4.10 -25.38
C GLU A 112 14.51 -3.10 -24.88
N ALA A 113 14.26 -3.05 -23.57
CA ALA A 113 13.36 -2.07 -22.95
C ALA A 113 13.87 -0.62 -23.14
N GLY A 114 15.19 -0.45 -23.18
CA GLY A 114 15.83 0.82 -23.47
C GLY A 114 15.48 1.94 -22.48
N GLN A 115 15.24 3.14 -23.01
CA GLN A 115 14.98 4.33 -22.20
C GLN A 115 13.55 4.42 -21.65
N GLN A 116 12.69 3.44 -21.94
CA GLN A 116 11.30 3.45 -21.46
C GLN A 116 11.26 3.38 -19.92
N THR A 117 10.55 4.31 -19.30
CA THR A 117 10.39 4.35 -17.84
C THR A 117 9.34 3.33 -17.36
N LEU A 118 8.30 3.11 -18.16
CA LEU A 118 7.22 2.15 -17.90
C LEU A 118 7.44 0.87 -18.68
N ILE A 119 7.56 -0.25 -17.97
CA ILE A 119 7.72 -1.58 -18.53
C ILE A 119 6.43 -2.36 -18.31
N ILE A 120 5.77 -2.77 -19.39
CA ILE A 120 4.51 -3.51 -19.32
C ILE A 120 4.81 -4.99 -19.15
N ARG A 121 4.29 -5.62 -18.09
CA ARG A 121 4.51 -7.04 -17.76
C ARG A 121 3.23 -7.72 -17.29
N ALA A 122 2.84 -8.81 -17.96
CA ALA A 122 1.60 -9.54 -17.69
C ALA A 122 1.65 -10.33 -16.36
N GLU A 123 2.86 -10.60 -15.87
CA GLU A 123 3.15 -11.31 -14.63
C GLU A 123 2.44 -10.64 -13.43
N LEU A 124 2.42 -9.32 -13.37
CA LEU A 124 1.75 -8.57 -12.31
C LEU A 124 0.24 -8.85 -12.29
N ALA A 125 -0.40 -9.00 -13.46
CA ALA A 125 -1.82 -9.36 -13.54
C ALA A 125 -2.07 -10.84 -13.20
N VAL A 126 -1.09 -11.72 -13.41
CA VAL A 126 -1.15 -13.13 -13.01
C VAL A 126 -1.03 -13.27 -11.49
N TRP A 127 -0.03 -12.61 -10.89
CA TRP A 127 0.19 -12.60 -9.44
C TRP A 127 -1.02 -12.05 -8.69
N LEU A 128 -1.57 -10.94 -9.20
CA LEU A 128 -2.80 -10.37 -8.69
C LEU A 128 -3.90 -11.44 -8.65
N ARG A 129 -4.20 -12.13 -9.76
CA ARG A 129 -5.28 -13.14 -9.80
C ARG A 129 -5.05 -14.35 -8.91
N LYS A 130 -3.81 -14.83 -8.82
CA LYS A 130 -3.45 -16.00 -8.00
C LYS A 130 -3.74 -15.74 -6.52
N ASP A 131 -3.37 -14.54 -6.06
CA ASP A 131 -3.38 -14.22 -4.64
C ASP A 131 -4.55 -13.32 -4.22
N ILE A 132 -5.23 -12.63 -5.17
CA ILE A 132 -6.47 -11.89 -4.89
C ILE A 132 -7.57 -12.80 -4.39
N ASN A 133 -7.66 -14.05 -4.85
CA ASN A 133 -8.66 -14.96 -4.31
C ASN A 133 -8.41 -15.24 -2.82
N ALA A 134 -7.13 -15.42 -2.44
CA ALA A 134 -6.74 -15.57 -1.03
C ALA A 134 -6.95 -14.26 -0.22
N LEU A 135 -6.80 -13.09 -0.85
CA LEU A 135 -7.05 -11.78 -0.23
C LEU A 135 -8.55 -11.46 -0.10
N ALA A 136 -9.34 -11.76 -1.13
CA ALA A 136 -10.79 -11.59 -1.14
C ALA A 136 -11.46 -12.54 -0.13
N GLU A 137 -11.04 -13.80 -0.09
CA GLU A 137 -11.48 -14.76 0.94
C GLU A 137 -11.12 -14.26 2.34
N ALA A 138 -9.92 -13.71 2.54
CA ALA A 138 -9.51 -13.14 3.82
C ALA A 138 -10.33 -11.92 4.26
N VAL A 139 -10.70 -11.06 3.31
CA VAL A 139 -11.54 -9.90 3.57
C VAL A 139 -12.98 -10.32 3.90
N THR A 140 -13.43 -11.46 3.36
CA THR A 140 -14.81 -11.95 3.54
C THR A 140 -14.97 -12.87 4.75
N SER A 141 -13.95 -13.67 5.12
CA SER A 141 -14.06 -14.67 6.20
C SER A 141 -13.89 -14.09 7.61
N ASP A 142 -13.32 -12.89 7.74
CA ASP A 142 -13.02 -12.26 9.04
C ASP A 142 -14.15 -11.33 9.53
N ASN A 143 -15.38 -11.57 9.06
CA ASN A 143 -16.58 -10.91 9.56
C ASN A 143 -17.38 -11.86 10.47
N PRO A 144 -16.95 -12.12 11.72
CA PRO A 144 -17.74 -12.87 12.71
C PRO A 144 -18.97 -12.08 13.21
N GLY A 145 -19.27 -10.91 12.64
CA GLY A 145 -20.25 -9.93 13.13
C GLY A 145 -21.70 -10.09 12.64
N THR A 146 -22.03 -11.03 11.76
CA THR A 146 -23.43 -11.32 11.40
C THR A 146 -24.05 -12.49 12.17
N SER A 147 -23.56 -12.79 13.36
CA SER A 147 -24.45 -13.31 14.41
C SER A 147 -25.33 -12.15 14.85
N ARG A 148 -26.52 -12.02 14.24
CA ARG A 148 -27.58 -11.11 14.71
C ARG A 148 -27.72 -11.30 16.22
N PRO A 149 -27.50 -10.29 17.07
CA PRO A 149 -28.02 -10.37 18.43
C PRO A 149 -29.53 -10.45 18.27
N GLY A 150 -30.13 -11.57 18.68
CA GLY A 150 -31.55 -11.61 18.94
C GLY A 150 -31.86 -10.41 19.82
N LEU A 151 -32.78 -9.56 19.35
CA LEU A 151 -33.32 -8.42 20.08
C LEU A 151 -33.96 -8.94 21.37
N TYR A 152 -33.14 -9.12 22.39
CA TYR A 152 -33.60 -9.23 23.76
C TYR A 152 -33.92 -7.81 24.18
N PHE A 153 -35.20 -7.45 24.14
CA PHE A 153 -35.71 -6.24 24.76
C PHE A 153 -35.75 -6.47 26.27
N PRO A 154 -34.87 -5.87 27.08
CA PRO A 154 -35.14 -5.77 28.50
C PRO A 154 -36.31 -4.80 28.69
N LYS A 155 -37.43 -5.30 29.22
CA LYS A 155 -38.41 -4.44 29.88
C LYS A 155 -37.74 -3.88 31.14
N SER A 156 -37.44 -2.59 31.17
CA SER A 156 -37.22 -1.87 32.42
C SER A 156 -38.23 -0.72 32.55
N PRO A 157 -38.86 -0.56 33.73
CA PRO A 157 -39.71 0.57 34.01
C PRO A 157 -38.88 1.76 34.52
N LEU A 158 -39.39 2.95 34.19
CA LEU A 158 -39.23 4.27 34.82
C LEU A 158 -38.34 4.36 36.06
N SER A 159 -37.37 5.29 36.03
CA SER A 159 -37.06 6.20 37.14
C SER A 159 -36.32 7.43 36.63
N ALA A 160 -36.92 8.59 36.88
CA ALA A 160 -36.35 9.91 36.69
C ALA A 160 -35.32 10.22 37.78
N VAL A 161 -34.20 10.87 37.44
CA VAL A 161 -33.49 11.81 38.32
C VAL A 161 -32.86 12.92 37.46
N LEU A 162 -32.99 14.12 38.00
CA LEU A 162 -32.73 15.45 37.47
C LEU A 162 -31.39 15.97 38.07
N ILE A 163 -30.85 17.05 37.50
CA ILE A 163 -29.88 18.03 38.08
C ILE A 163 -28.42 17.91 37.62
N GLY A 164 -27.89 19.03 37.13
CA GLY A 164 -26.54 19.46 37.50
C GLY A 164 -25.68 20.10 36.41
N SER A 165 -25.96 21.36 36.05
CA SER A 165 -25.03 22.24 35.34
C SER A 165 -23.78 22.50 36.19
N PHE A 166 -22.57 22.46 35.60
CA PHE A 166 -21.46 23.31 36.05
C PHE A 166 -20.56 23.77 34.89
N LEU A 167 -20.43 25.09 34.90
CA LEU A 167 -19.55 25.98 34.16
C LEU A 167 -18.07 25.74 34.54
N GLY A 168 -17.17 25.80 33.57
CA GLY A 168 -15.72 25.72 33.82
C GLY A 168 -14.89 26.26 32.66
N ILE A 169 -14.71 27.58 32.64
CA ILE A 169 -13.73 28.29 31.81
C ILE A 169 -12.34 28.03 32.37
N ALA A 170 -11.36 27.68 31.54
CA ALA A 170 -9.95 27.82 31.86
C ALA A 170 -9.16 28.33 30.65
N VAL A 171 -8.67 29.55 30.81
CA VAL A 171 -7.73 30.28 29.97
C VAL A 171 -6.30 29.81 30.31
N GLY A 172 -5.45 29.62 29.30
CA GLY A 172 -3.99 29.53 29.45
C GLY A 172 -3.36 29.71 28.07
N ALA A 173 -2.94 30.91 27.66
CA ALA A 173 -1.70 31.60 28.03
C ALA A 173 -0.43 30.90 27.48
N MET A 174 -0.08 31.26 26.24
CA MET A 174 1.19 31.90 25.86
C MET A 174 2.49 31.35 26.47
N ALA A 175 3.31 30.70 25.63
CA ALA A 175 4.76 30.70 25.77
C ALA A 175 5.40 30.76 24.38
N LEU A 176 5.81 31.97 23.98
CA LEU A 176 6.93 32.18 23.07
C LEU A 176 8.17 31.53 23.69
N TYR A 177 8.93 30.76 22.91
CA TYR A 177 10.39 30.79 23.02
C TYR A 177 11.00 30.62 21.63
N LEU A 178 11.63 31.70 21.18
CA LEU A 178 12.70 31.70 20.19
C LEU A 178 13.78 30.70 20.61
N TRP A 179 14.45 30.08 19.65
CA TRP A 179 15.92 30.05 19.63
C TRP A 179 16.45 29.74 18.23
N PHE A 180 17.31 30.65 17.78
CA PHE A 180 18.26 30.50 16.69
C PHE A 180 19.29 29.42 17.05
N PHE A 181 19.63 28.56 16.10
CA PHE A 181 21.00 28.14 15.78
C PHE A 181 21.01 27.59 14.34
#